data_AF-A0A7J3Z8T2-F1
#
_entry.id   AF-A0A7J3Z8T2-F1
#
_cell.length_a   1.000
_cell.length_b   1.000
_cell.length_c   1.000
_cell.angle_alpha   90.00
_cell.angle_beta   90.00
_cell.angle_gamma   90.00
#
_symmetry.space_group_name_H-M   'P 1'
#
loop_
_entity.id
_entity.type
_entity.pdbx_description
1 polymer ?
#
loop_
_entity_poly.entity_id
_entity_poly.type
_entity_poly.pdbx_seq_one_letter_code
_entity_poly.pdbx_strand_id
1 'polypeptide(L)'
;GWRYPEVVNFGRVGLEGLILSKSWIKSKLKESPDKFMGFDDIRFATISGLRRRGILPETIREIILSLGLSPADARISWVNIAAVNRKNADPIAKRVFVVCDPIKVRVSGVELPKEVEISYHPSKDLGKRRIILTKPELFVPHHDIEKVKPGTIVRLMELFNIEIKHIGEEVVEAAYHSTGLDEARKREAPIIQWTPCENSLKVEILKAEKLRLRKEYCVAEKSLVEMKSGEVIQMVRLGFGRIDRIKRGRVVVMYTHE
;
A
#
# COMPACT_ATOMS: atom_id res chain seq x y z
N GLY A 1 -31.30 -39.43 32.19
CA GLY A 1 -31.74 -38.65 31.00
C GLY A 1 -30.80 -37.49 30.77
N TRP A 2 -30.62 -37.03 29.54
CA TRP A 2 -29.77 -35.88 29.24
C TRP A 2 -30.52 -34.57 29.52
N ARG A 3 -29.85 -33.57 30.08
CA ARG A 3 -30.40 -32.22 30.22
C ARG A 3 -30.22 -31.47 28.91
N TYR A 4 -31.31 -30.91 28.39
CA TYR A 4 -31.24 -30.12 27.16
C TYR A 4 -30.41 -28.84 27.40
N PRO A 5 -29.46 -28.49 26.52
CA PRO A 5 -28.64 -27.30 26.69
C PRO A 5 -29.45 -26.02 26.41
N GLU A 6 -28.97 -24.90 26.91
CA GLU A 6 -29.46 -23.60 26.47
C GLU A 6 -29.01 -23.34 25.03
N VAL A 7 -29.96 -23.00 24.15
CA VAL A 7 -29.72 -22.73 22.73
C VAL A 7 -30.01 -21.26 22.46
N VAL A 8 -28.97 -20.52 22.06
CA VAL A 8 -29.09 -19.12 21.65
C VAL A 8 -28.84 -19.02 20.15
N ASN A 9 -29.85 -18.55 19.41
CA ASN A 9 -29.74 -18.30 17.98
C ASN A 9 -29.45 -16.81 17.74
N PHE A 10 -28.57 -16.54 16.78
CA PHE A 10 -28.20 -15.18 16.37
C PHE A 10 -28.18 -15.08 14.85
N GLY A 11 -28.34 -13.85 14.36
CA GLY A 11 -28.36 -13.53 12.94
C GLY A 11 -27.01 -13.80 12.28
N ARG A 12 -27.06 -13.99 10.96
CA ARG A 12 -25.87 -14.25 10.15
C ARG A 12 -25.08 -12.97 9.90
N VAL A 13 -23.76 -13.12 9.86
CA VAL A 13 -22.85 -12.03 9.48
C VAL A 13 -22.41 -12.21 8.02
N GLY A 14 -22.67 -11.19 7.21
CA GLY A 14 -22.21 -11.08 5.83
C GLY A 14 -21.16 -9.97 5.66
N LEU A 15 -20.33 -10.07 4.62
CA LEU A 15 -19.44 -9.01 4.18
C LEU A 15 -19.92 -8.46 2.84
N GLU A 16 -20.05 -7.14 2.73
CA GLU A 16 -20.45 -6.51 1.49
C GLU A 16 -19.39 -6.67 0.40
N GLY A 17 -19.83 -7.06 -0.79
CA GLY A 17 -18.95 -7.21 -1.96
C GLY A 17 -17.97 -8.39 -1.91
N LEU A 18 -18.01 -9.22 -0.86
CA LEU A 18 -17.17 -10.41 -0.73
C LEU A 18 -18.00 -11.69 -0.61
N ILE A 19 -17.41 -12.80 -1.03
CA ILE A 19 -18.08 -14.10 -1.08
C ILE A 19 -17.65 -14.96 0.11
N LEU A 20 -18.64 -15.36 0.90
CA LEU A 20 -18.49 -16.25 2.07
C LEU A 20 -18.93 -17.69 1.78
N SER A 21 -19.60 -17.94 0.65
CA SER A 21 -20.15 -19.26 0.34
C SER A 21 -19.04 -20.28 0.05
N LYS A 22 -18.91 -21.27 0.94
CA LYS A 22 -17.94 -22.38 0.82
C LYS A 22 -18.15 -23.19 -0.46
N SER A 23 -19.40 -23.51 -0.81
CA SER A 23 -19.71 -24.29 -2.01
C SER A 23 -19.34 -23.53 -3.28
N TRP A 24 -19.63 -22.23 -3.32
CA TRP A 24 -19.27 -21.37 -4.44
C TRP A 24 -17.75 -21.26 -4.61
N ILE A 25 -17.01 -21.01 -3.52
CA ILE A 25 -15.54 -20.92 -3.57
C ILE A 25 -14.94 -22.24 -4.08
N LYS A 26 -15.43 -23.38 -3.57
CA LYS A 26 -14.99 -24.71 -4.03
C LYS A 26 -15.26 -24.92 -5.53
N SER A 27 -16.44 -24.56 -6.02
CA SER A 27 -16.78 -24.67 -7.44
C SER A 27 -15.83 -23.82 -8.29
N LYS A 28 -15.54 -22.58 -7.89
CA LYS A 28 -14.63 -21.70 -8.65
C LYS A 28 -13.18 -22.18 -8.67
N LEU A 29 -12.69 -22.70 -7.55
CA LEU A 29 -11.37 -23.31 -7.50
C LEU A 29 -11.27 -24.57 -8.37
N LYS A 30 -12.36 -25.32 -8.52
CA LYS A 30 -12.41 -26.51 -9.40
C LYS A 30 -12.52 -26.14 -10.88
N GLU A 31 -13.39 -25.18 -11.20
CA GLU A 31 -13.66 -24.74 -12.59
C GLU A 31 -12.54 -23.89 -13.18
N SER A 32 -11.76 -23.20 -12.35
CA SER A 32 -10.73 -22.26 -12.81
C SER A 32 -9.55 -22.20 -11.84
N PRO A 33 -8.83 -23.32 -11.65
CA PRO A 33 -7.72 -23.40 -10.69
C PRO A 33 -6.63 -22.35 -10.96
N ASP A 34 -6.35 -22.03 -12.23
CA ASP A 34 -5.32 -21.06 -12.60
C ASP A 34 -5.76 -19.59 -12.42
N LYS A 35 -7.07 -19.34 -12.25
CA LYS A 35 -7.59 -17.98 -12.05
C LYS A 35 -7.49 -17.51 -10.61
N PHE A 36 -7.26 -18.42 -9.65
CA PHE A 36 -7.28 -18.13 -8.21
C PHE A 36 -6.06 -18.73 -7.52
N MET A 37 -5.64 -18.12 -6.42
CA MET A 37 -4.45 -18.54 -5.67
C MET A 37 -4.72 -19.68 -4.67
N GLY A 38 -5.90 -20.31 -4.73
CA GLY A 38 -6.36 -21.30 -3.76
C GLY A 38 -7.36 -20.71 -2.75
N PHE A 39 -7.52 -21.38 -1.61
CA PHE A 39 -8.45 -20.95 -0.56
C PHE A 39 -8.01 -19.68 0.17
N ASP A 40 -6.75 -19.30 0.06
CA ASP A 40 -6.15 -18.09 0.61
C ASP A 40 -6.10 -16.93 -0.41
N ASP A 41 -6.82 -17.03 -1.53
CA ASP A 41 -6.95 -15.93 -2.48
C ASP A 41 -7.55 -14.68 -1.83
N ILE A 42 -6.92 -13.52 -2.06
CA ILE A 42 -7.29 -12.24 -1.43
C ILE A 42 -8.66 -11.69 -1.86
N ARG A 43 -9.28 -12.29 -2.89
CA ARG A 43 -10.65 -11.98 -3.33
C ARG A 43 -11.72 -12.72 -2.51
N PHE A 44 -11.34 -13.73 -1.74
CA PHE A 44 -12.25 -14.50 -0.91
C PHE A 44 -12.25 -13.99 0.53
N ALA A 45 -13.42 -14.03 1.17
CA ALA A 45 -13.57 -13.71 2.59
C ALA A 45 -13.29 -14.92 3.50
N THR A 46 -12.43 -15.84 3.08
CA THR A 46 -11.89 -16.86 3.98
C THR A 46 -10.95 -16.19 4.97
N ILE A 47 -10.80 -16.76 6.18
CA ILE A 47 -9.84 -16.22 7.16
C ILE A 47 -8.42 -16.22 6.59
N SER A 48 -8.05 -17.26 5.81
CA SER A 48 -6.77 -17.32 5.11
C SER A 48 -6.61 -16.24 4.04
N GLY A 49 -7.67 -15.94 3.28
CA GLY A 49 -7.68 -14.89 2.26
C GLY A 49 -7.57 -13.50 2.86
N LEU A 50 -8.35 -13.22 3.91
CA LEU A 50 -8.26 -11.96 4.67
C LEU A 50 -6.87 -11.77 5.28
N ARG A 51 -6.30 -12.82 5.89
CA ARG A 51 -4.94 -12.78 6.42
C ARG A 51 -3.90 -12.53 5.33
N ARG A 52 -4.00 -13.22 4.18
CA ARG A 52 -3.08 -13.01 3.05
C ARG A 52 -3.19 -11.61 2.45
N ARG A 53 -4.40 -11.03 2.45
CA ARG A 53 -4.69 -9.66 2.04
C ARG A 53 -4.11 -8.61 2.98
N GLY A 54 -3.77 -8.97 4.23
CA GLY A 54 -3.23 -8.05 5.24
C GLY A 54 -4.25 -7.55 6.26
N ILE A 55 -5.40 -8.21 6.38
CA ILE A 55 -6.33 -7.96 7.49
C ILE A 55 -5.79 -8.62 8.75
N LEU A 56 -5.62 -7.83 9.81
CA LEU A 56 -5.10 -8.27 11.09
C LEU A 56 -6.16 -9.08 11.86
N PRO A 57 -5.76 -10.08 12.66
CA PRO A 57 -6.71 -10.87 13.46
C PRO A 57 -7.46 -10.02 14.50
N GLU A 58 -6.81 -8.98 15.04
CA GLU A 58 -7.41 -8.03 15.98
C GLU A 58 -8.58 -7.27 15.32
N THR A 59 -8.44 -6.90 14.05
CA THR A 59 -9.51 -6.27 13.26
C THR A 59 -10.74 -7.14 13.18
N ILE A 60 -10.56 -8.43 12.86
CA ILE A 60 -11.69 -9.37 12.77
C ILE A 60 -12.37 -9.49 14.14
N ARG A 61 -11.58 -9.59 15.22
CA ARG A 61 -12.11 -9.69 16.58
C ARG A 61 -12.90 -8.43 16.97
N GLU A 62 -12.34 -7.25 16.76
CA GLU A 62 -12.97 -5.97 17.10
C GLU A 62 -14.30 -5.80 16.36
N ILE A 63 -14.35 -6.14 15.07
CA ILE A 63 -15.59 -6.07 14.28
C ILE A 63 -16.64 -7.04 14.82
N ILE A 64 -16.30 -8.31 15.06
CA ILE A 64 -17.26 -9.30 15.56
C ILE A 64 -17.77 -8.91 16.97
N LEU A 65 -16.89 -8.42 17.85
CA LEU A 65 -17.30 -7.94 19.17
C LEU A 65 -18.20 -6.70 19.08
N SER A 66 -17.95 -5.80 18.12
CA SER A 66 -18.77 -4.59 17.93
C SER A 66 -20.20 -4.87 17.47
N LEU A 67 -20.43 -5.98 16.77
CA LEU A 67 -21.78 -6.38 16.34
C LEU A 67 -22.63 -6.88 17.51
N GLY A 68 -22.00 -7.48 18.52
CA GLY A 68 -22.68 -8.15 19.63
C GLY A 68 -23.52 -9.35 19.19
N LEU A 69 -24.32 -9.86 20.11
CA LEU A 69 -25.31 -10.91 19.82
C LEU A 69 -26.64 -10.24 19.49
N SER A 70 -27.08 -10.41 18.25
CA SER A 70 -28.36 -9.92 17.75
C SER A 70 -29.05 -11.04 16.97
N PRO A 71 -30.39 -11.19 17.07
CA PRO A 71 -31.13 -12.12 16.22
C PRO A 71 -31.21 -11.64 14.76
N ALA A 72 -30.92 -10.36 14.48
CA ALA A 72 -30.96 -9.80 13.13
C ALA A 72 -29.67 -10.08 12.36
N ASP A 73 -29.81 -10.39 11.07
CA ASP A 73 -28.67 -10.52 10.16
C ASP A 73 -27.93 -9.17 10.04
N ALA A 74 -26.59 -9.24 10.00
CA ALA A 74 -25.72 -8.08 9.85
C ALA A 74 -24.93 -8.16 8.55
N ARG A 75 -24.72 -7.02 7.90
CA ARG A 75 -23.79 -6.87 6.76
C ARG A 75 -22.74 -5.83 7.10
N ILE A 76 -21.48 -6.23 7.05
CA ILE A 76 -20.34 -5.36 7.33
C ILE A 76 -19.81 -4.81 6.00
N SER A 77 -19.71 -3.49 5.89
CA SER A 77 -19.12 -2.84 4.74
C SER A 77 -17.59 -2.98 4.70
N TRP A 78 -17.02 -3.01 3.50
CA TRP A 78 -15.56 -3.02 3.34
C TRP A 78 -14.91 -1.77 3.95
N VAL A 79 -15.61 -0.63 3.91
CA VAL A 79 -15.14 0.64 4.50
C VAL A 79 -14.95 0.48 6.02
N ASN A 80 -15.88 -0.18 6.71
CA ASN A 80 -15.74 -0.42 8.15
C ASN A 80 -14.55 -1.34 8.46
N ILE A 81 -14.38 -2.43 7.69
CA ILE A 81 -13.21 -3.31 7.83
C ILE A 81 -11.91 -2.53 7.63
N ALA A 82 -11.84 -1.72 6.58
CA ALA A 82 -10.66 -0.92 6.26
C ALA A 82 -10.36 0.11 7.36
N ALA A 83 -11.38 0.76 7.93
CA ALA A 83 -11.20 1.74 9.00
C ALA A 83 -10.61 1.10 10.27
N VAL A 84 -11.20 -0.02 10.72
CA VAL A 84 -10.70 -0.76 11.89
C VAL A 84 -9.31 -1.33 11.62
N ASN A 85 -9.09 -1.87 10.42
CA ASN A 85 -7.78 -2.41 10.07
C ASN A 85 -6.70 -1.34 9.99
N ARG A 86 -7.02 -0.14 9.47
CA ARG A 86 -6.10 1.00 9.44
C ARG A 86 -5.69 1.42 10.84
N LYS A 87 -6.64 1.51 11.77
CA LYS A 87 -6.37 1.82 13.19
C LYS A 87 -5.40 0.82 13.81
N ASN A 88 -5.54 -0.47 13.50
CA ASN A 88 -4.69 -1.54 14.05
C ASN A 88 -3.35 -1.67 13.30
N ALA A 89 -3.31 -1.39 12.00
CA ALA A 89 -2.12 -1.54 11.17
C ALA A 89 -1.18 -0.32 11.20
N ASP A 90 -1.69 0.91 11.25
CA ASP A 90 -0.87 2.14 11.23
C ASP A 90 0.24 2.14 12.30
N PRO A 91 0.00 1.77 13.57
CA PRO A 91 1.03 1.81 14.60
C PRO A 91 2.21 0.86 14.38
N ILE A 92 2.04 -0.18 13.56
CA ILE A 92 3.04 -1.23 13.30
C ILE A 92 3.57 -1.20 11.87
N ALA A 93 2.90 -0.50 10.96
CA ALA A 93 3.23 -0.49 9.55
C ALA A 93 4.38 0.49 9.27
N LYS A 94 5.49 -0.06 8.78
CA LYS A 94 6.59 0.76 8.27
C LYS A 94 6.17 1.47 6.98
N ARG A 95 6.37 2.79 6.93
CA ARG A 95 6.08 3.62 5.76
C ARG A 95 7.23 3.57 4.77
N VAL A 96 6.92 3.21 3.54
CA VAL A 96 7.89 3.08 2.45
C VAL A 96 7.41 3.78 1.18
N PHE A 97 8.35 4.27 0.39
CA PHE A 97 8.09 4.86 -0.91
C PHE A 97 7.95 3.78 -1.97
N VAL A 98 6.76 3.72 -2.55
CA VAL A 98 6.44 2.94 -3.73
C VAL A 98 5.83 3.88 -4.76
N VAL A 99 6.36 3.82 -5.96
CA VAL A 99 5.97 4.64 -7.10
C VAL A 99 5.38 3.72 -8.15
N CYS A 100 4.06 3.77 -8.31
CA CYS A 100 3.35 3.09 -9.38
C CYS A 100 3.24 4.03 -10.59
N ASP A 101 3.22 3.44 -11.78
CA ASP A 101 3.33 4.18 -13.04
C ASP A 101 4.47 5.23 -13.01
N PRO A 102 5.73 4.78 -12.87
CA PRO A 102 6.85 5.68 -12.63
C PRO A 102 7.24 6.46 -13.88
N ILE A 103 7.36 7.78 -13.76
CA ILE A 103 8.07 8.64 -14.72
C ILE A 103 9.42 9.06 -14.16
N LYS A 104 10.44 9.13 -15.03
CA LYS A 104 11.78 9.55 -14.63
C LYS A 104 11.86 11.07 -14.56
N VAL A 105 12.42 11.59 -13.49
CA VAL A 105 12.78 13.00 -13.34
C VAL A 105 14.29 13.09 -13.20
N ARG A 106 14.93 13.92 -14.02
CA ARG A 106 16.34 14.29 -13.88
C ARG A 106 16.44 15.67 -13.27
N VAL A 107 17.17 15.78 -12.16
CA VAL A 107 17.31 17.03 -11.41
C VAL A 107 18.71 17.62 -11.56
N SER A 108 18.80 18.77 -12.20
CA SER A 108 20.04 19.56 -12.29
C SER A 108 20.30 20.38 -11.03
N GLY A 109 21.55 20.74 -10.76
CA GLY A 109 21.93 21.61 -9.64
C GLY A 109 21.87 20.97 -8.25
N VAL A 110 21.87 19.64 -8.17
CA VAL A 110 21.94 18.88 -6.91
C VAL A 110 23.38 18.44 -6.67
N GLU A 111 23.91 18.68 -5.47
CA GLU A 111 25.17 18.08 -5.02
C GLU A 111 24.96 16.61 -4.65
N LEU A 112 25.77 15.72 -5.26
CA LEU A 112 25.68 14.26 -5.11
C LEU A 112 27.01 13.69 -4.59
N PRO A 113 26.99 12.57 -3.83
CA PRO A 113 25.81 11.82 -3.42
C PRO A 113 25.00 12.56 -2.35
N LYS A 114 23.67 12.45 -2.42
CA LYS A 114 22.76 12.99 -1.41
C LYS A 114 22.18 11.83 -0.60
N GLU A 115 22.39 11.87 0.70
CA GLU A 115 21.83 10.92 1.63
C GLU A 115 20.69 11.55 2.43
N VAL A 116 19.62 10.77 2.64
CA VAL A 116 18.53 11.15 3.54
C VAL A 116 18.18 9.98 4.46
N GLU A 117 18.05 10.29 5.74
CA GLU A 117 17.57 9.37 6.76
C GLU A 117 16.11 9.69 7.08
N ILE A 118 15.21 8.73 6.89
CA ILE A 118 13.77 8.90 7.03
C ILE A 118 13.22 7.92 8.06
N SER A 119 12.50 8.41 9.06
CA SER A 119 11.76 7.56 10.00
C SER A 119 10.73 6.70 9.28
N TYR A 120 10.63 5.42 9.64
CA TYR A 120 9.58 4.55 9.10
C TYR A 120 8.18 4.98 9.53
N HIS A 121 8.05 5.72 10.62
CA HIS A 121 6.75 6.23 11.08
C HIS A 121 6.94 7.61 11.73
N PRO A 122 6.01 8.57 11.53
CA PRO A 122 6.13 9.92 12.09
C PRO A 122 6.05 9.96 13.62
N SER A 123 5.29 9.06 14.24
CA SER A 123 4.99 9.08 15.68
C SER A 123 5.32 7.79 16.43
N LYS A 124 5.86 6.78 15.76
CA LYS A 124 6.18 5.47 16.34
C LYS A 124 7.65 5.18 16.09
N ASP A 125 8.31 4.61 17.09
CA ASP A 125 9.70 4.19 16.94
C ASP A 125 9.76 2.82 16.25
N LEU A 126 9.65 2.84 14.92
CA LEU A 126 9.82 1.66 14.06
C LEU A 126 11.22 1.65 13.42
N GLY A 127 12.14 2.46 13.94
CA GLY A 127 13.44 2.74 13.35
C GLY A 127 13.38 3.70 12.16
N LYS A 128 14.53 3.82 11.49
CA LYS A 128 14.73 4.70 10.35
C LYS A 128 15.31 3.92 9.18
N ARG A 129 15.19 4.49 7.99
CA ARG A 129 15.81 3.98 6.76
C ARG A 129 16.65 5.05 6.10
N ARG A 130 17.64 4.61 5.37
CA ARG A 130 18.56 5.48 4.62
C ARG A 130 18.31 5.30 3.14
N ILE A 131 18.06 6.39 2.44
CA ILE A 131 17.97 6.44 0.98
C ILE A 131 19.13 7.29 0.48
N ILE A 132 19.92 6.72 -0.42
CA ILE A 132 21.07 7.40 -1.03
C ILE A 132 20.74 7.63 -2.51
N LEU A 133 20.88 8.88 -2.93
CA LEU A 133 20.79 9.32 -4.31
C LEU A 133 22.22 9.60 -4.79
N THR A 134 22.78 8.73 -5.63
CA THR A 134 24.14 8.93 -6.21
C THR A 134 24.08 9.51 -7.62
N LYS A 135 22.91 9.45 -8.27
CA LYS A 135 22.62 10.03 -9.58
C LYS A 135 21.46 11.02 -9.51
N PRO A 136 21.38 12.02 -10.42
CA PRO A 136 20.32 13.01 -10.40
C PRO A 136 18.96 12.48 -10.86
N GLU A 137 18.85 11.21 -11.26
CA GLU A 137 17.62 10.59 -11.72
C GLU A 137 16.83 9.87 -10.62
N LEU A 138 15.55 10.20 -10.53
CA LEU A 138 14.59 9.65 -9.58
C LEU A 138 13.25 9.35 -10.27
N PHE A 139 12.57 8.31 -9.81
CA PHE A 139 11.21 8.00 -10.23
C PHE A 139 10.20 8.68 -9.32
N VAL A 140 9.17 9.24 -9.93
CA VAL A 140 8.00 9.82 -9.26
C VAL A 140 6.72 9.31 -9.92
N PRO A 141 5.56 9.41 -9.27
CA PRO A 141 4.30 8.99 -9.86
C PRO A 141 3.96 9.86 -11.09
N HIS A 142 3.70 9.25 -12.24
CA HIS A 142 3.41 9.98 -13.47
C HIS A 142 2.18 10.88 -13.35
N HIS A 143 1.11 10.38 -12.71
CA HIS A 143 -0.13 11.12 -12.48
C HIS A 143 0.03 12.42 -11.63
N ASP A 144 1.16 12.61 -10.96
CA ASP A 144 1.45 13.83 -10.21
C ASP A 144 2.14 14.86 -11.12
N ILE A 145 2.92 14.39 -12.10
CA ILE A 145 3.53 15.22 -13.12
C ILE A 145 2.51 15.73 -14.13
N GLU A 146 1.51 14.91 -14.49
CA GLU A 146 0.41 15.32 -15.39
C GLU A 146 -0.39 16.53 -14.85
N LYS A 147 -0.34 16.77 -13.54
CA LYS A 147 -1.07 17.86 -12.87
C LYS A 147 -0.26 19.15 -12.77
N VAL A 148 1.01 19.15 -13.19
CA VAL A 148 1.89 20.31 -13.10
C VAL A 148 2.35 20.77 -14.48
N LYS A 149 2.88 21.99 -14.53
CA LYS A 149 3.43 22.61 -15.74
C LYS A 149 4.86 23.07 -15.51
N PRO A 150 5.65 23.33 -16.57
CA PRO A 150 6.92 24.03 -16.43
C PRO A 150 6.80 25.29 -15.55
N GLY A 151 7.78 25.51 -14.67
CA GLY A 151 7.80 26.54 -13.63
C GLY A 151 7.15 26.12 -12.30
N THR A 152 6.44 24.98 -12.25
CA THR A 152 5.82 24.51 -11.00
C THR A 152 6.87 23.97 -10.03
N ILE A 153 6.74 24.33 -8.76
CA ILE A 153 7.56 23.74 -7.68
C ILE A 153 6.88 22.47 -7.17
N VAL A 154 7.66 21.41 -7.01
CA VAL A 154 7.22 20.12 -6.45
C VAL A 154 8.14 19.74 -5.29
N ARG A 155 7.57 19.26 -4.19
CA ARG A 155 8.31 18.76 -3.02
C ARG A 155 8.47 17.25 -3.13
N LEU A 156 9.71 16.79 -3.23
CA LEU A 156 10.05 15.36 -3.12
C LEU A 156 10.13 15.00 -1.63
N MET A 157 9.19 14.22 -1.09
CA MET A 157 9.06 13.94 0.36
C MET A 157 10.41 13.70 1.06
N GLU A 158 10.66 14.39 2.16
CA GLU A 158 11.89 14.30 2.98
C GLU A 158 13.21 14.68 2.28
N LEU A 159 13.21 14.99 0.97
CA LEU A 159 14.44 15.26 0.21
C LEU A 159 14.68 16.76 -0.04
N PHE A 160 14.21 17.31 -1.16
CA PHE A 160 14.24 18.75 -1.47
C PHE A 160 13.05 19.16 -2.37
N ASN A 161 13.01 20.43 -2.77
CA ASN A 161 12.08 21.00 -3.72
C ASN A 161 12.75 21.10 -5.10
N ILE A 162 11.99 20.78 -6.13
CA ILE A 162 12.41 20.90 -7.53
C ILE A 162 11.48 21.86 -8.27
N GLU A 163 12.02 22.56 -9.25
CA GLU A 163 11.24 23.29 -10.24
C GLU A 163 11.21 22.50 -11.54
N ILE A 164 10.01 22.21 -12.04
CA ILE A 164 9.83 21.53 -13.33
C ILE A 164 10.26 22.47 -14.45
N LYS A 165 11.18 22.05 -15.31
CA LYS A 165 11.67 22.87 -16.44
C LYS A 165 11.07 22.41 -17.76
N HIS A 166 11.01 21.10 -17.98
CA HIS A 166 10.45 20.52 -19.20
C HIS A 166 9.83 19.16 -18.90
N ILE A 167 8.66 18.87 -19.47
CA ILE A 167 7.97 17.59 -19.34
C ILE A 167 8.06 16.88 -20.69
N GLY A 168 8.99 15.94 -20.80
CA GLY A 168 9.06 15.03 -21.96
C GLY A 168 8.22 13.77 -21.74
N GLU A 169 8.10 12.94 -22.77
CA GLU A 169 7.30 11.70 -22.72
C GLU A 169 7.89 10.66 -21.75
N GLU A 170 9.21 10.48 -21.73
CA GLU A 170 9.88 9.50 -20.86
C GLU A 170 10.62 10.12 -19.68
N VAL A 171 11.04 11.38 -19.83
CA VAL A 171 11.90 12.09 -18.87
C VAL A 171 11.41 13.51 -18.66
N VAL A 172 11.25 13.86 -17.39
CA VAL A 172 11.01 15.23 -16.94
C VAL A 172 12.35 15.84 -16.53
N GLU A 173 12.68 16.99 -17.11
CA GLU A 173 13.85 17.76 -16.70
C GLU A 173 13.42 18.78 -15.64
N ALA A 174 14.13 18.78 -14.51
CA ALA A 174 13.88 19.66 -13.39
C ALA A 174 15.19 20.26 -12.87
N ALA A 175 15.08 21.33 -12.10
CA ALA A 175 16.20 21.95 -11.40
C ALA A 175 15.96 21.93 -9.90
N TYR A 176 17.03 21.74 -9.12
CA TYR A 176 17.00 22.00 -7.69
C TYR A 176 16.54 23.44 -7.43
N HIS A 177 15.58 23.61 -6.52
CA HIS A 177 15.08 24.92 -6.13
C HIS A 177 15.51 25.29 -4.71
N SER A 178 15.20 24.43 -3.73
CA SER A 178 15.47 24.70 -2.31
C SER A 178 15.28 23.43 -1.48
N THR A 179 15.81 23.35 -0.26
CA THR A 179 15.65 22.16 0.60
C THR A 179 14.46 22.25 1.58
N GLY A 180 14.17 23.45 2.09
CA GLY A 180 13.20 23.63 3.18
C GLY A 180 11.75 23.31 2.82
N LEU A 181 11.03 22.68 3.76
CA LEU A 181 9.60 22.39 3.62
C LEU A 181 8.75 23.67 3.59
N ASP A 182 9.19 24.74 4.25
CA ASP A 182 8.46 26.00 4.32
C ASP A 182 8.29 26.66 2.95
N GLU A 183 9.29 26.56 2.07
CA GLU A 183 9.20 27.05 0.69
C GLU A 183 8.16 26.29 -0.14
N ALA A 184 8.05 24.98 0.08
CA ALA A 184 6.99 24.18 -0.54
C ALA A 184 5.61 24.59 -0.01
N ARG A 185 5.47 24.81 1.30
CA ARG A 185 4.20 25.24 1.92
C ARG A 185 3.76 26.62 1.44
N LYS A 186 4.67 27.59 1.37
CA LYS A 186 4.38 28.96 0.89
C LYS A 186 3.82 28.99 -0.53
N ARG A 187 4.19 28.01 -1.35
CA ARG A 187 3.77 27.90 -2.76
C ARG A 187 2.69 26.83 -2.98
N GLU A 188 2.15 26.25 -1.91
CA GLU A 188 1.19 25.14 -1.96
C GLU A 188 1.67 24.01 -2.89
N ALA A 189 2.98 23.76 -2.89
CA ALA A 189 3.61 22.83 -3.81
C ALA A 189 3.12 21.39 -3.52
N PRO A 190 2.78 20.61 -4.56
CA PRO A 190 2.44 19.21 -4.38
C PRO A 190 3.61 18.45 -3.73
N ILE A 191 3.27 17.63 -2.73
CA ILE A 191 4.23 16.81 -1.98
C ILE A 191 4.07 15.36 -2.46
N ILE A 192 5.13 14.82 -3.06
CA ILE A 192 5.08 13.52 -3.73
C ILE A 192 6.17 12.56 -3.25
N GLN A 193 5.84 11.26 -3.22
CA GLN A 193 6.82 10.22 -2.95
C GLN A 193 7.72 10.01 -4.18
N TRP A 194 8.91 9.48 -3.94
CA TRP A 194 9.92 9.27 -4.96
C TRP A 194 10.80 8.07 -4.58
N THR A 195 11.55 7.55 -5.55
CA THR A 195 12.63 6.61 -5.30
C THR A 195 13.79 6.90 -6.26
N PRO A 196 15.06 6.70 -5.88
CA PRO A 196 16.15 6.73 -6.84
C PRO A 196 15.85 5.80 -8.02
N CYS A 197 16.21 6.21 -9.24
CA CYS A 197 16.08 5.31 -10.40
C CYS A 197 17.02 4.11 -10.25
N GLU A 198 18.25 4.38 -9.83
CA GLU A 198 19.22 3.35 -9.51
C GLU A 198 18.80 2.52 -8.30
N ASN A 199 19.12 1.23 -8.34
CA ASN A 199 18.84 0.29 -7.24
C ASN A 199 17.36 0.20 -6.82
N SER A 200 16.44 0.77 -7.61
CA SER A 200 15.01 0.63 -7.38
C SER A 200 14.58 -0.83 -7.50
N LEU A 201 13.70 -1.25 -6.60
CA LEU A 201 13.15 -2.59 -6.60
C LEU A 201 11.91 -2.64 -7.46
N LYS A 202 11.74 -3.73 -8.21
CA LYS A 202 10.50 -3.97 -8.94
C LYS A 202 9.45 -4.50 -7.98
N VAL A 203 8.28 -3.85 -7.93
CA VAL A 203 7.17 -4.24 -7.08
C VAL A 203 5.95 -4.59 -7.92
N GLU A 204 5.33 -5.73 -7.63
CA GLU A 204 4.02 -6.10 -8.18
C GLU A 204 2.99 -5.97 -7.05
N ILE A 205 2.06 -5.03 -7.19
CA ILE A 205 0.95 -4.86 -6.27
C ILE A 205 -0.27 -5.60 -6.83
N LEU A 206 -0.83 -6.51 -6.05
CA LEU A 206 -2.03 -7.27 -6.37
C LEU A 206 -3.23 -6.67 -5.63
N LYS A 207 -4.18 -6.09 -6.39
CA LYS A 207 -5.38 -5.42 -5.88
C LYS A 207 -6.63 -6.26 -6.16
N ALA A 208 -7.37 -6.59 -5.11
CA ALA A 208 -8.65 -7.29 -5.23
C ALA A 208 -9.79 -6.29 -5.44
N GLU A 209 -10.41 -6.34 -6.61
CA GLU A 209 -11.59 -5.56 -6.98
C GLU A 209 -12.75 -6.52 -7.23
N LYS A 210 -13.52 -6.81 -6.17
CA LYS A 210 -14.49 -7.92 -6.15
C LYS A 210 -13.78 -9.23 -6.50
N LEU A 211 -14.09 -9.84 -7.66
CA LEU A 211 -13.47 -11.07 -8.15
C LEU A 211 -12.34 -10.84 -9.17
N ARG A 212 -12.07 -9.58 -9.54
CA ARG A 212 -10.96 -9.23 -10.41
C ARG A 212 -9.71 -9.02 -9.57
N LEU A 213 -8.58 -9.50 -10.09
CA LEU A 213 -7.27 -9.27 -9.51
C LEU A 213 -6.51 -8.33 -10.46
N ARG A 214 -6.42 -7.05 -10.09
CA ARG A 214 -5.66 -6.08 -10.84
C ARG A 214 -4.19 -6.15 -10.40
N LYS A 215 -3.30 -6.14 -11.38
CA LYS A 215 -1.86 -6.08 -11.16
C LYS A 215 -1.37 -4.68 -11.48
N GLU A 216 -0.57 -4.12 -10.59
CA GLU A 216 0.06 -2.82 -10.79
C GLU A 216 1.57 -2.99 -10.63
N TYR A 217 2.32 -2.57 -11.64
CA TYR A 217 3.77 -2.64 -11.64
C TYR A 217 4.33 -1.31 -11.17
N CYS A 218 5.15 -1.37 -10.13
CA CYS A 218 5.66 -0.22 -9.43
C CYS A 218 7.16 -0.39 -9.20
N VAL A 219 7.82 0.69 -8.81
CA VAL A 219 9.19 0.69 -8.30
C VAL A 219 9.19 1.16 -6.86
N ALA A 220 10.14 0.69 -6.06
CA ALA A 220 10.23 1.05 -4.65
C ALA A 220 11.66 1.31 -4.21
N GLU A 221 11.77 2.02 -3.09
CA GLU A 221 13.03 2.22 -2.41
C GLU A 221 13.67 0.89 -1.98
N LYS A 222 15.00 0.86 -1.94
CA LYS A 222 15.77 -0.36 -1.68
C LYS A 222 15.50 -0.96 -0.28
N SER A 223 15.19 -0.12 0.70
CA SER A 223 14.93 -0.56 2.09
C SER A 223 13.78 -1.56 2.20
N LEU A 224 12.91 -1.66 1.19
CA LEU A 224 11.82 -2.63 1.17
C LEU A 224 12.30 -4.10 1.16
N VAL A 225 13.53 -4.41 0.70
CA VAL A 225 14.06 -5.80 0.79
C VAL A 225 14.39 -6.23 2.21
N GLU A 226 14.53 -5.29 3.14
CA GLU A 226 14.83 -5.58 4.55
C GLU A 226 13.59 -6.06 5.32
N MET A 227 12.41 -5.89 4.73
CA MET A 227 11.15 -6.37 5.28
C MET A 227 11.01 -7.88 5.10
N LYS A 228 10.13 -8.51 5.88
CA LYS A 228 9.85 -9.95 5.77
C LYS A 228 8.53 -10.23 5.07
N SER A 229 8.45 -11.40 4.44
CA SER A 229 7.16 -11.94 3.98
C SER A 229 6.22 -12.06 5.19
N GLY A 230 4.98 -11.61 5.01
CA GLY A 230 3.98 -11.55 6.06
C GLY A 230 3.82 -10.18 6.72
N GLU A 231 4.81 -9.29 6.62
CA GLU A 231 4.72 -7.96 7.23
C GLU A 231 3.72 -7.07 6.51
N VAL A 232 3.01 -6.26 7.29
CA VAL A 232 2.13 -5.20 6.81
C VAL A 232 2.94 -3.91 6.72
N ILE A 233 2.85 -3.23 5.58
CA ILE A 233 3.52 -1.98 5.29
C ILE A 233 2.50 -0.93 4.86
N GLN A 234 2.88 0.33 5.00
CA GLN A 234 2.16 1.44 4.39
C GLN A 234 2.98 1.98 3.23
N MET A 235 2.41 1.86 2.03
CA MET A 235 2.94 2.47 0.82
C MET A 235 2.46 3.92 0.80
N VAL A 236 3.39 4.85 0.96
CA VAL A 236 3.09 6.27 1.12
C VAL A 236 2.25 6.77 -0.05
N ARG A 237 1.13 7.46 0.26
CA ARG A 237 0.13 7.98 -0.70
C ARG A 237 -0.59 6.92 -1.55
N LEU A 238 -0.39 5.63 -1.29
CA LEU A 238 -1.07 4.52 -1.98
C LEU A 238 -1.97 3.71 -1.06
N GLY A 239 -1.56 3.48 0.19
CA GLY A 239 -2.33 2.73 1.20
C GLY A 239 -1.55 1.59 1.85
N PHE A 240 -2.28 0.66 2.47
CA PHE A 240 -1.72 -0.47 3.20
C PHE A 240 -1.60 -1.71 2.31
N GLY A 241 -0.58 -2.51 2.57
CA GLY A 241 -0.40 -3.81 1.92
C GLY A 241 0.39 -4.79 2.77
N ARG A 242 0.25 -6.07 2.47
CA ARG A 242 1.04 -7.15 3.09
C ARG A 242 2.05 -7.70 2.09
N ILE A 243 3.31 -7.82 2.49
CA ILE A 243 4.34 -8.43 1.67
C ILE A 243 4.07 -9.92 1.54
N ASP A 244 3.77 -10.38 0.32
CA ASP A 244 3.54 -11.81 0.08
C ASP A 244 4.85 -12.54 -0.14
N ARG A 245 5.76 -11.96 -0.93
CA ARG A 245 7.03 -12.59 -1.27
C ARG A 245 8.08 -11.55 -1.67
N ILE A 246 9.33 -11.82 -1.27
CA ILE A 246 10.52 -11.12 -1.76
C ILE A 246 11.41 -12.16 -2.45
N LYS A 247 11.76 -11.95 -3.72
CA LYS A 247 12.64 -12.86 -4.47
C LYS A 247 13.46 -12.11 -5.52
N ARG A 248 14.79 -12.24 -5.46
CA ARG A 248 15.73 -11.75 -6.51
C ARG A 248 15.45 -10.30 -6.94
N GLY A 249 15.28 -9.39 -5.98
CA GLY A 249 15.02 -7.96 -6.26
C GLY A 249 13.61 -7.62 -6.75
N ARG A 250 12.67 -8.59 -6.69
CA ARG A 250 11.25 -8.37 -6.93
C ARG A 250 10.45 -8.58 -5.65
N VAL A 251 9.50 -7.70 -5.38
CA VAL A 251 8.61 -7.77 -4.22
C VAL A 251 7.17 -7.88 -4.71
N VAL A 252 6.41 -8.82 -4.16
CA VAL A 252 4.97 -8.95 -4.40
C VAL A 252 4.23 -8.50 -3.15
N VAL A 253 3.32 -7.54 -3.31
CA VAL A 253 2.52 -6.96 -2.23
C VAL A 253 1.04 -7.24 -2.50
N MET A 254 0.35 -7.80 -1.52
CA MET A 254 -1.12 -7.88 -1.53
C MET A 254 -1.67 -6.58 -0.99
N TYR A 255 -2.39 -5.83 -1.82
CA TYR A 255 -3.01 -4.59 -1.41
C TYR A 255 -4.18 -4.86 -0.46
N THR A 256 -4.18 -4.16 0.68
CA THR A 256 -5.21 -4.32 1.69
C THR A 256 -6.34 -3.34 1.46
N HIS A 257 -6.09 -2.06 1.74
CA HIS A 257 -7.00 -0.93 1.63
C HIS A 257 -6.19 0.38 1.58
N GLU A 258 -6.84 1.50 1.28
CA GLU A 258 -6.21 2.83 1.32
C GLU A 258 -5.73 3.22 2.73
#